data_AF-A0A813WXS4-F1
#
_entry.id   AF-A0A813WXS4-F1
#
_cell.length_a   1.000
_cell.length_b   1.000
_cell.length_c   1.000
_cell.angle_alpha   90.00
_cell.angle_beta   90.00
_cell.angle_gamma   90.00
#
_symmetry.space_group_name_H-M   'P 1'
#
loop_
_entity.id
_entity.type
_entity.pdbx_description
1 polymer ?
#
loop_
_entity_poly.entity_id
_entity_poly.type
_entity_poly.pdbx_seq_one_letter_code
_entity_poly.pdbx_strand_id
1 'polypeptide(L)'
;MSSLTRGGKKSNWSSIEASVLSAFISTHSEPSINLLPDLLRQIPIVLFSGEYDLICNHWATENMLDGMTWNDKTGFNLGNGTVAPINPWIVEGETAGFIRYARNLTYILFHNAGHMVPYNQGRRSRAMLHQFIQLNLTHSNNQTMKNNNARVNPIMHRHFKHFILIVFTVIITVIALIGIIRLFTRQRQQSVIIIPCHSPNLFRLKQQTTMYTALSGGCVVLDGKISA
;
A
#
# COMPACT_ATOMS: atom_id res chain seq x y z
N MET A 1 -46.16 -10.96 15.34
CA MET A 1 -45.16 -10.85 14.25
C MET A 1 -45.79 -11.49 13.03
N SER A 2 -46.39 -10.69 12.13
CA SER A 2 -46.93 -11.21 10.87
C SER A 2 -45.74 -11.65 10.02
N SER A 3 -45.43 -12.93 10.14
CA SER A 3 -44.41 -13.67 9.41
C SER A 3 -44.54 -13.42 7.91
N LEU A 4 -43.40 -13.34 7.21
CA LEU A 4 -43.33 -13.34 5.75
C LEU A 4 -44.44 -14.22 5.15
N THR A 5 -45.34 -13.64 4.36
CA THR A 5 -46.55 -14.32 3.88
C THR A 5 -46.20 -15.29 2.76
N ARG A 6 -45.71 -16.46 3.14
CA ARG A 6 -45.44 -17.57 2.22
C ARG A 6 -46.74 -18.33 1.97
N GLY A 7 -47.31 -18.17 0.78
CA GLY A 7 -48.57 -18.81 0.38
C GLY A 7 -48.50 -20.33 0.44
N GLY A 8 -49.04 -20.93 1.51
CA GLY A 8 -49.50 -22.32 1.65
C GLY A 8 -48.48 -23.46 1.50
N LYS A 9 -47.35 -23.28 0.82
CA LYS A 9 -46.35 -24.33 0.61
C LYS A 9 -45.47 -24.47 1.86
N LYS A 10 -45.74 -25.49 2.67
CA LYS A 10 -44.88 -25.94 3.76
C LYS A 10 -43.65 -26.66 3.19
N SER A 11 -42.61 -25.94 2.82
CA SER A 11 -41.27 -26.52 2.68
C SER A 11 -40.34 -25.80 3.64
N ASN A 12 -39.37 -26.52 4.18
CA ASN A 12 -38.31 -25.90 4.95
C ASN A 12 -37.54 -24.94 4.04
N TRP A 13 -37.08 -23.84 4.63
CA TRP A 13 -36.18 -22.94 3.92
C TRP A 13 -34.80 -23.58 3.83
N SER A 14 -34.20 -23.50 2.64
CA SER A 14 -32.78 -23.82 2.40
C SER A 14 -32.11 -22.58 1.83
N SER A 15 -30.85 -22.34 2.20
CA SER A 15 -30.04 -21.26 1.64
C SER A 15 -29.57 -21.56 0.22
N ILE A 16 -29.45 -22.85 -0.15
CA ILE A 16 -28.95 -23.32 -1.44
C ILE A 16 -29.81 -24.50 -1.89
N GLU A 17 -30.19 -24.51 -3.17
CA GLU A 17 -30.90 -25.62 -3.81
C GLU A 17 -29.99 -26.30 -4.83
N ALA A 18 -29.50 -27.50 -4.49
CA ALA A 18 -28.53 -28.22 -5.31
C ALA A 18 -29.06 -28.58 -6.71
N SER A 19 -30.37 -28.82 -6.83
CA SER A 19 -31.03 -29.11 -8.11
C SER A 19 -30.91 -27.94 -9.09
N VAL A 20 -31.05 -26.71 -8.60
CA VAL A 20 -30.87 -25.50 -9.42
C VAL A 20 -29.44 -25.40 -9.91
N LEU A 21 -28.45 -25.63 -9.03
CA LEU A 21 -27.04 -25.63 -9.42
C LEU A 21 -26.74 -26.68 -10.49
N SER A 22 -27.25 -27.92 -10.33
CA SER A 22 -27.04 -28.99 -11.31
C SER A 22 -27.73 -28.73 -12.66
N ALA A 23 -28.82 -27.96 -12.67
CA ALA A 23 -29.51 -27.57 -13.89
C ALA A 23 -28.83 -26.36 -14.57
N PHE A 24 -28.07 -25.57 -13.81
CA PHE A 24 -27.38 -24.37 -14.28
C PHE A 24 -26.02 -24.70 -14.91
N ILE A 25 -25.99 -25.66 -15.85
CA ILE A 25 -24.83 -25.92 -16.70
C ILE A 25 -24.89 -24.92 -17.85
N SER A 26 -24.00 -23.92 -17.84
CA SER A 26 -23.96 -22.87 -18.85
C SER A 26 -23.34 -23.38 -20.16
N THR A 27 -24.12 -24.10 -20.98
CA THR A 27 -23.65 -24.59 -22.29
C THR A 27 -23.57 -23.51 -23.36
N HIS A 28 -24.35 -22.44 -23.23
CA HIS A 28 -24.48 -21.37 -24.24
C HIS A 28 -24.22 -19.96 -23.71
N SER A 29 -23.98 -19.81 -22.41
CA SER A 29 -23.73 -18.49 -21.81
C SER A 29 -22.25 -18.18 -21.80
N GLU A 30 -21.89 -17.02 -22.35
CA GLU A 30 -20.52 -16.53 -22.30
C GLU A 30 -20.13 -16.06 -20.89
N PRO A 31 -18.85 -16.16 -20.51
CA PRO A 31 -18.34 -15.58 -19.27
C PRO A 31 -18.62 -14.07 -19.20
N SER A 32 -19.05 -13.59 -18.03
CA SER A 32 -19.45 -12.19 -17.84
C SER A 32 -18.32 -11.18 -18.08
N ILE A 33 -17.07 -11.59 -17.99
CA ILE A 33 -15.90 -10.76 -18.33
C ILE A 33 -15.99 -10.21 -19.76
N ASN A 34 -16.56 -10.97 -20.70
CA ASN A 34 -16.72 -10.54 -22.09
C ASN A 34 -17.70 -9.37 -22.23
N LEU A 35 -18.59 -9.18 -21.25
CA LEU A 35 -19.59 -8.11 -21.22
C LEU A 35 -19.09 -6.86 -20.47
N LEU A 36 -18.09 -7.01 -19.59
CA LEU A 36 -17.60 -5.91 -18.75
C LEU A 36 -17.08 -4.70 -19.55
N PRO A 37 -16.28 -4.85 -20.63
CA PRO A 37 -15.80 -3.70 -21.41
C PRO A 37 -16.93 -2.84 -21.99
N ASP A 38 -18.01 -3.49 -22.43
CA ASP A 38 -19.16 -2.84 -23.06
C ASP A 38 -20.03 -2.12 -22.04
N LEU A 39 -20.15 -2.68 -20.83
CA LEU A 39 -20.81 -2.04 -19.70
C LEU A 39 -19.99 -0.85 -19.18
N LEU A 40 -18.66 -0.98 -19.07
CA LEU A 40 -17.78 0.09 -18.60
C LEU A 40 -17.75 1.34 -19.51
N ARG A 41 -18.16 1.19 -20.77
CA ARG A 41 -18.40 2.32 -21.69
C ARG A 41 -19.62 3.14 -21.30
N GLN A 42 -20.57 2.57 -20.58
CA GLN A 42 -21.90 3.15 -20.33
C GLN A 42 -22.15 3.46 -18.86
N ILE A 43 -21.67 2.59 -17.95
CA ILE A 43 -21.94 2.67 -16.52
C ILE A 43 -20.67 2.48 -15.68
N PRO A 44 -20.58 3.17 -14.53
CA PRO A 44 -19.54 2.89 -13.54
C PRO A 44 -19.76 1.54 -12.88
N ILE A 45 -18.68 0.77 -12.71
CA ILE A 45 -18.70 -0.56 -12.08
C ILE A 45 -17.73 -0.57 -10.90
N VAL A 46 -18.19 -1.14 -9.80
CA VAL A 46 -17.34 -1.48 -8.64
C VAL A 46 -17.24 -2.99 -8.55
N LEU A 47 -16.02 -3.50 -8.60
CA LEU A 47 -15.70 -4.87 -8.21
C LEU A 47 -14.98 -4.84 -6.86
N PHE A 48 -15.27 -5.81 -6.01
CA PHE A 48 -14.60 -5.92 -4.73
C PHE A 48 -14.37 -7.37 -4.37
N SER A 49 -13.28 -7.62 -3.64
CA SER A 49 -12.88 -8.95 -3.19
C SER A 49 -12.50 -8.90 -1.71
N GLY A 50 -12.76 -10.00 -1.00
CA GLY A 50 -12.20 -10.22 0.33
C GLY A 50 -10.80 -10.81 0.23
N GLU A 51 -9.87 -10.33 1.06
CA GLU A 51 -8.48 -10.81 1.12
C GLU A 51 -8.38 -12.33 1.36
N TYR A 52 -9.28 -12.90 2.17
CA TYR A 52 -9.27 -14.31 2.58
C TYR A 52 -10.27 -15.20 1.84
N ASP A 53 -10.83 -14.74 0.72
CA ASP A 53 -11.65 -15.60 -0.13
C ASP A 53 -10.79 -16.56 -0.95
N LEU A 54 -11.04 -17.86 -0.82
CA LEU A 54 -10.35 -18.91 -1.59
C LEU A 54 -11.05 -19.22 -2.91
N ILE A 55 -12.38 -19.14 -2.96
CA ILE A 55 -13.17 -19.56 -4.12
C ILE A 55 -13.10 -18.48 -5.21
N CYS A 56 -13.32 -17.22 -4.84
CA CYS A 56 -13.22 -16.06 -5.73
C CYS A 56 -12.11 -15.12 -5.26
N ASN A 57 -10.89 -15.65 -5.19
CA ASN A 57 -9.75 -14.95 -4.62
C ASN A 57 -9.42 -13.65 -5.37
N HIS A 58 -8.87 -12.71 -4.60
CA HIS A 58 -8.52 -11.38 -5.10
C HIS A 58 -7.42 -11.41 -6.16
N TRP A 59 -6.45 -12.33 -6.08
CA TRP A 59 -5.41 -12.46 -7.11
C TRP A 59 -5.97 -12.85 -8.48
N ALA A 60 -6.92 -13.78 -8.53
CA ALA A 60 -7.58 -14.17 -9.77
C ALA A 60 -8.37 -12.99 -10.36
N THR A 61 -9.04 -12.21 -9.49
CA THR A 61 -9.76 -11.01 -9.89
C THR A 61 -8.81 -9.94 -10.43
N GLU A 62 -7.69 -9.70 -9.75
CA GLU A 62 -6.67 -8.73 -10.17
C GLU A 62 -6.01 -9.12 -11.48
N ASN A 63 -5.62 -10.38 -11.64
CA ASN A 63 -5.04 -10.90 -12.88
C ASN A 63 -6.05 -10.80 -14.05
N MET A 64 -7.32 -11.13 -13.79
CA MET A 64 -8.39 -10.94 -14.77
C MET A 64 -8.50 -9.48 -15.20
N LEU A 65 -8.47 -8.55 -14.24
CA LEU A 65 -8.55 -7.12 -14.53
C LEU A 65 -7.32 -6.58 -15.24
N ASP A 66 -6.12 -7.05 -14.89
CA ASP A 66 -4.88 -6.64 -15.55
C ASP A 66 -4.82 -7.11 -17.01
N GLY A 67 -5.42 -8.26 -17.34
CA GLY A 67 -5.57 -8.75 -18.71
C GLY A 67 -6.76 -8.19 -19.49
N MET A 68 -7.77 -7.63 -18.81
CA MET A 68 -8.97 -7.10 -19.45
C MET A 68 -8.69 -5.78 -20.17
N THR A 69 -9.24 -5.61 -21.37
CA THR A 69 -9.16 -4.35 -22.12
C THR A 69 -10.50 -3.64 -22.10
N TRP A 70 -10.53 -2.39 -21.64
CA TRP A 70 -11.71 -1.54 -21.63
C TRP A 70 -11.32 -0.08 -21.87
N ASN A 71 -12.16 0.64 -22.61
CA ASN A 71 -11.92 2.05 -22.97
C ASN A 71 -10.50 2.25 -23.55
N ASP A 72 -10.18 1.44 -24.56
CA ASP A 72 -8.95 1.46 -25.38
C ASP A 72 -7.62 1.16 -24.65
N LYS A 73 -7.69 0.67 -23.41
CA LYS A 73 -6.50 0.33 -22.61
C LYS A 73 -6.69 -0.99 -21.86
N THR A 74 -5.63 -1.78 -21.80
CA THR A 74 -5.54 -3.03 -21.05
C THR A 74 -5.13 -2.77 -19.62
N GLY A 75 -5.76 -3.43 -18.66
CA GLY A 75 -5.48 -3.27 -17.25
C GLY A 75 -5.68 -1.83 -16.78
N PHE A 76 -5.11 -1.47 -15.64
CA PHE A 76 -5.26 -0.13 -15.08
C PHE A 76 -4.35 0.94 -15.75
N ASN A 77 -3.95 0.75 -17.01
CA ASN A 77 -3.13 1.70 -17.77
C ASN A 77 -3.88 2.99 -18.15
N LEU A 78 -3.35 4.17 -17.82
CA LEU A 78 -3.99 5.47 -18.10
C LEU A 78 -3.67 6.05 -19.48
N GLY A 79 -2.82 5.39 -20.27
CA GLY A 79 -2.57 5.72 -21.68
C GLY A 79 -1.38 6.63 -21.96
N ASN A 80 -0.87 7.36 -20.96
CA ASN A 80 0.35 8.18 -21.02
C ASN A 80 1.60 7.42 -20.52
N GLY A 81 1.59 6.09 -20.58
CA GLY A 81 2.62 5.24 -19.96
C GLY A 81 2.52 5.13 -18.44
N THR A 82 1.51 5.72 -17.81
CA THR A 82 1.27 5.58 -16.36
C THR A 82 0.17 4.57 -16.07
N VAL A 83 0.21 4.03 -14.86
CA VAL A 83 -0.73 3.05 -14.35
C VAL A 83 -1.49 3.69 -13.19
N ALA A 84 -2.80 3.41 -13.07
CA ALA A 84 -3.59 3.94 -11.97
C ALA A 84 -3.00 3.47 -10.62
N PRO A 85 -2.77 4.41 -9.68
CA PRO A 85 -2.14 4.10 -8.41
C PRO A 85 -3.07 3.25 -7.54
N ILE A 86 -2.46 2.38 -6.75
CA ILE A 86 -3.13 1.67 -5.67
C ILE A 86 -3.13 2.60 -4.46
N ASN A 87 -4.31 3.05 -4.04
CA ASN A 87 -4.45 3.95 -2.91
C ASN A 87 -4.91 3.17 -1.68
N PRO A 88 -4.39 3.46 -0.48
CA PRO A 88 -4.95 2.91 0.73
C PRO A 88 -6.41 3.35 0.86
N TRP A 89 -7.29 2.39 1.12
CA TRP A 89 -8.71 2.66 1.34
C TRP A 89 -8.96 2.80 2.82
N ILE A 90 -9.30 4.01 3.25
CA ILE A 90 -9.48 4.36 4.66
C ILE A 90 -10.97 4.49 4.97
N VAL A 91 -11.42 3.79 6.01
CA VAL A 91 -12.79 3.87 6.53
C VAL A 91 -12.71 4.15 8.02
N GLU A 92 -13.40 5.18 8.49
CA GLU A 92 -13.44 5.56 9.92
C GLU A 92 -12.04 5.81 10.53
N GLY A 93 -11.06 6.25 9.70
CA GLY A 93 -9.69 6.51 10.13
C GLY A 93 -8.77 5.29 10.12
N GLU A 94 -9.27 4.11 9.77
CA GLU A 94 -8.49 2.87 9.68
C GLU A 94 -8.31 2.41 8.24
N THR A 95 -7.18 1.76 7.95
CA THR A 95 -6.97 1.07 6.66
C THR A 95 -7.92 -0.12 6.55
N ALA A 96 -8.89 -0.02 5.66
CA ALA A 96 -9.88 -1.03 5.36
C ALA A 96 -9.47 -1.94 4.20
N GLY A 97 -8.44 -1.56 3.45
CA GLY A 97 -8.14 -2.15 2.15
C GLY A 97 -7.25 -1.29 1.29
N PHE A 98 -7.30 -1.57 -0.01
CA PHE A 98 -6.89 -0.63 -1.04
C PHE A 98 -8.00 -0.43 -2.07
N ILE A 99 -7.93 0.71 -2.75
CA ILE A 99 -8.82 1.08 -3.83
C ILE A 99 -8.01 1.51 -5.05
N ARG A 100 -8.47 1.06 -6.22
CA ARG A 100 -7.88 1.41 -7.50
C ARG A 100 -8.99 1.79 -8.47
N TYR A 101 -8.80 2.87 -9.20
CA TYR A 101 -9.80 3.37 -10.14
C TYR A 101 -9.18 3.64 -11.49
N ALA A 102 -9.80 3.15 -12.56
CA ALA A 102 -9.47 3.55 -13.92
C ALA A 102 -10.68 3.42 -14.85
N ARG A 103 -10.96 4.49 -15.60
CA ARG A 103 -11.89 4.50 -16.75
C ARG A 103 -13.22 3.82 -16.42
N ASN A 104 -13.94 4.31 -15.42
CA ASN A 104 -15.23 3.81 -14.89
C ASN A 104 -15.19 2.49 -14.11
N LEU A 105 -14.04 1.83 -14.00
CA LEU A 105 -13.87 0.65 -13.14
C LEU A 105 -13.22 1.05 -11.82
N THR A 106 -13.87 0.73 -10.72
CA THR A 106 -13.30 0.77 -9.38
C THR A 106 -13.09 -0.64 -8.88
N TYR A 107 -11.90 -0.94 -8.38
CA TYR A 107 -11.60 -2.18 -7.68
C TYR A 107 -11.24 -1.90 -6.23
N ILE A 108 -11.81 -2.67 -5.30
CA ILE A 108 -11.59 -2.53 -3.86
C ILE A 108 -11.21 -3.90 -3.28
N LEU A 109 -10.03 -3.99 -2.67
CA LEU A 109 -9.68 -5.14 -1.84
C LEU A 109 -10.06 -4.84 -0.39
N PHE A 110 -10.85 -5.71 0.22
CA PHE A 110 -11.17 -5.63 1.65
C PHE A 110 -10.17 -6.42 2.47
N HIS A 111 -9.42 -5.73 3.33
CA HIS A 111 -8.60 -6.39 4.33
C HIS A 111 -9.45 -7.07 5.39
N ASN A 112 -8.98 -8.24 5.82
CA ASN A 112 -9.60 -9.04 6.87
C ASN A 112 -11.07 -9.44 6.55
N ALA A 113 -11.36 -9.78 5.30
CA ALA A 113 -12.67 -10.25 4.86
C ALA A 113 -12.53 -11.50 3.98
N GLY A 114 -13.49 -12.43 4.08
CA GLY A 114 -13.60 -13.59 3.19
C GLY A 114 -14.61 -13.37 2.07
N HIS A 115 -15.18 -14.47 1.57
CA HIS A 115 -16.15 -14.46 0.47
C HIS A 115 -17.36 -13.54 0.72
N MET A 116 -17.91 -13.61 1.94
CA MET A 116 -19.08 -12.82 2.35
C MET A 116 -18.63 -11.51 3.01
N VAL A 117 -18.03 -10.59 2.23
CA VAL A 117 -17.49 -9.31 2.74
C VAL A 117 -18.47 -8.56 3.66
N PRO A 118 -19.78 -8.40 3.33
CA PRO A 118 -20.71 -7.71 4.24
C PRO A 118 -20.97 -8.44 5.55
N TYR A 119 -20.84 -9.77 5.57
CA TYR A 119 -20.95 -10.57 6.79
C TYR A 119 -19.72 -10.38 7.69
N ASN A 120 -18.51 -10.35 7.10
CA ASN A 120 -17.27 -10.15 7.86
C ASN A 120 -17.06 -8.69 8.28
N GLN A 121 -17.39 -7.73 7.42
CA GLN A 121 -17.03 -6.32 7.52
C GLN A 121 -18.20 -5.38 7.20
N GLY A 122 -19.31 -5.50 7.95
CA GLY A 122 -20.55 -4.76 7.68
C GLY A 122 -20.44 -3.23 7.65
N ARG A 123 -19.60 -2.63 8.51
CA ARG A 123 -19.37 -1.17 8.50
C ARG A 123 -18.63 -0.72 7.25
N ARG A 124 -17.57 -1.46 6.88
CA ARG A 124 -16.75 -1.17 5.70
C ARG A 124 -17.55 -1.39 4.41
N SER A 125 -18.37 -2.44 4.34
CA SER A 125 -19.23 -2.69 3.17
C SER A 125 -20.30 -1.59 2.99
N ARG A 126 -20.87 -1.09 4.09
CA ARG A 126 -21.74 0.09 4.06
C ARG A 126 -20.98 1.33 3.57
N ALA A 127 -19.76 1.56 4.04
CA ALA A 127 -18.94 2.68 3.60
C ALA A 127 -18.64 2.62 2.09
N MET A 128 -18.31 1.43 1.56
CA MET A 128 -18.17 1.21 0.12
C MET A 128 -19.45 1.57 -0.63
N LEU A 129 -20.62 1.12 -0.17
CA LEU A 129 -21.89 1.42 -0.83
C LEU A 129 -22.18 2.94 -0.84
N HIS A 130 -21.97 3.61 0.30
CA HIS A 130 -22.10 5.07 0.37
C HIS A 130 -21.15 5.77 -0.60
N GLN A 131 -19.89 5.34 -0.66
CA GLN A 131 -18.90 5.90 -1.59
C GLN A 131 -19.31 5.67 -3.04
N PHE A 132 -19.78 4.48 -3.41
CA PHE A 132 -20.23 4.18 -4.77
C PHE A 132 -21.41 5.07 -5.20
N ILE A 133 -22.43 5.20 -4.36
CA ILE A 133 -23.59 6.06 -4.65
C ILE A 133 -23.15 7.52 -4.80
N GLN A 134 -22.29 8.00 -3.91
CA GLN A 134 -21.78 9.37 -3.97
C GLN A 134 -20.89 9.60 -5.19
N LEU A 135 -20.06 8.64 -5.58
CA LEU A 135 -19.26 8.68 -6.80
C LEU A 135 -20.13 8.82 -8.04
N ASN A 136 -21.30 8.17 -8.08
CA ASN A 136 -22.25 8.31 -9.18
C ASN A 136 -22.91 9.70 -9.20
N LEU A 137 -23.22 10.25 -8.03
CA LEU A 137 -23.76 11.62 -7.91
C LEU A 137 -22.72 12.67 -8.31
N THR A 138 -21.45 12.51 -7.94
CA THR A 138 -20.40 13.46 -8.33
C THR A 138 -20.03 13.35 -9.80
N HIS A 139 -20.03 12.15 -10.41
CA HIS A 139 -19.85 12.03 -11.86
C HIS A 139 -21.02 12.62 -12.66
N SER A 140 -22.27 12.48 -12.18
CA SER A 140 -23.43 13.11 -12.79
C SER A 140 -23.42 14.64 -12.64
N ASN A 141 -23.03 15.14 -11.45
CA ASN A 141 -22.97 16.57 -11.17
C ASN A 141 -21.73 17.25 -11.75
N ASN A 142 -20.63 16.54 -12.01
CA ASN A 142 -19.42 17.09 -12.63
C ASN A 142 -19.56 17.28 -14.16
N GLN A 143 -20.56 16.66 -14.80
CA GLN A 143 -20.95 17.03 -16.16
C GLN A 143 -21.73 18.36 -16.19
N THR A 144 -22.46 18.70 -15.13
CA THR A 144 -23.16 19.99 -14.96
C THR A 144 -22.33 21.08 -14.24
N MET A 145 -21.25 20.72 -13.55
CA MET A 145 -20.41 21.63 -12.75
C MET A 145 -19.02 21.92 -13.34
N LYS A 146 -18.80 21.70 -14.65
CA LYS A 146 -17.61 22.26 -15.34
C LYS A 146 -17.63 23.81 -15.42
N ASN A 147 -18.65 24.48 -14.88
CA ASN A 147 -18.81 25.92 -14.98
C ASN A 147 -18.87 26.68 -13.64
N ASN A 148 -18.19 26.22 -12.58
CA ASN A 148 -17.93 27.11 -11.44
C ASN A 148 -16.56 26.82 -10.83
N ASN A 149 -15.65 27.78 -11.08
CA ASN A 149 -14.33 27.88 -10.47
C ASN A 149 -14.36 27.54 -8.97
N ALA A 150 -13.86 26.36 -8.63
CA ALA A 150 -13.62 26.00 -7.24
C ALA A 150 -12.42 26.82 -6.72
N ARG A 151 -12.73 27.93 -6.04
CA ARG A 151 -11.81 28.64 -5.15
C ARG A 151 -11.27 27.63 -4.12
N VAL A 152 -10.02 27.24 -4.28
CA VAL A 152 -9.31 26.44 -3.27
C VAL A 152 -9.13 27.32 -2.03
N ASN A 153 -9.66 26.87 -0.89
CA ASN A 153 -9.58 27.62 0.38
C ASN A 153 -8.12 27.74 0.85
N PRO A 154 -7.60 28.97 1.10
CA PRO A 154 -6.17 29.21 1.36
C PRO A 154 -5.70 28.77 2.77
N ILE A 155 -6.61 28.33 3.64
CA ILE A 155 -6.32 28.06 5.06
C ILE A 155 -5.58 26.72 5.24
N MET A 156 -5.95 25.68 4.47
CA MET A 156 -5.33 24.34 4.61
C MET A 156 -3.87 24.31 4.13
N HIS A 157 -3.53 25.14 3.15
CA HIS A 157 -2.16 25.24 2.62
C HIS A 157 -1.20 25.94 3.60
N ARG A 158 -1.71 26.82 4.47
CA ARG A 158 -0.90 27.55 5.44
C ARG A 158 -0.38 26.62 6.54
N HIS A 159 -1.19 25.69 7.02
CA HIS A 159 -0.79 24.75 8.07
C HIS A 159 0.18 23.67 7.56
N PHE A 160 0.01 23.22 6.30
CA PHE A 160 0.91 22.24 5.69
C PHE A 160 2.33 22.79 5.47
N LYS A 161 2.46 24.06 5.07
CA LYS A 161 3.78 24.72 4.90
C LYS A 161 4.55 24.89 6.20
N HIS A 162 3.88 25.28 7.28
CA HIS A 162 4.54 25.45 8.59
C HIS A 162 4.97 24.10 9.17
N PHE A 163 4.16 23.05 8.98
CA PHE A 163 4.51 21.71 9.42
C PHE A 163 5.79 21.19 8.76
N ILE A 164 5.89 21.35 7.43
CA ILE A 164 7.10 20.95 6.68
C ILE A 164 8.33 21.74 7.14
N LEU A 165 8.21 23.06 7.32
CA LEU A 165 9.33 23.90 7.74
C LEU A 165 9.90 23.47 9.11
N ILE A 166 9.01 23.17 10.07
CA ILE A 166 9.38 22.76 11.43
C ILE A 166 10.18 21.45 11.41
N VAL A 167 9.72 20.46 10.64
CA VAL A 167 10.38 19.15 10.53
C VAL A 167 11.80 19.30 9.97
N PHE A 168 11.98 20.11 8.92
CA PHE A 168 13.31 20.35 8.35
C PHE A 168 14.26 21.06 9.32
N THR A 169 13.80 22.07 10.06
CA THR A 169 14.65 22.73 11.08
C THR A 169 15.11 21.78 12.18
N VAL A 170 14.23 20.91 12.68
CA VAL A 170 14.60 19.95 13.73
C VAL A 170 15.65 18.97 13.23
N ILE A 171 15.48 18.41 12.03
CA ILE A 171 16.45 17.47 11.44
C ILE A 171 17.83 18.12 11.27
N ILE A 172 17.88 19.35 10.76
CA ILE A 172 19.15 20.08 10.56
C ILE A 172 19.87 20.32 11.91
N THR A 173 19.14 20.72 12.96
CA THR A 173 19.74 20.95 14.28
C THR A 173 20.30 19.66 14.91
N VAL A 174 19.61 18.53 14.76
CA VAL A 174 20.08 17.23 15.26
C VAL A 174 21.35 16.79 14.54
N ILE A 175 21.41 16.93 13.21
CA ILE A 175 22.61 16.60 12.43
C ILE A 175 23.78 17.49 12.84
N ALA A 176 23.56 18.80 13.03
CA ALA A 176 24.59 19.74 13.46
C ALA A 176 25.14 19.39 14.85
N LEU A 177 24.27 19.04 15.81
CA LEU A 177 24.68 18.63 17.15
C LEU A 177 25.52 17.34 17.13
N ILE A 178 25.12 16.34 16.34
CA ILE A 178 25.90 15.10 16.16
C ILE A 178 27.28 15.41 15.56
N GLY A 179 27.34 16.33 14.59
CA GLY A 179 28.59 16.80 13.98
C GLY A 179 29.53 17.48 14.99
N ILE A 180 28.99 18.38 15.82
CA ILE A 180 29.75 19.08 16.87
C ILE A 180 30.30 18.08 17.90
N ILE A 181 29.48 17.13 18.35
CA ILE A 181 29.91 16.10 19.30
C ILE A 181 31.08 15.28 18.72
N ARG A 182 31.01 14.89 17.44
CA ARG A 182 32.11 14.15 16.78
C ARG A 182 33.38 14.98 16.59
N LEU A 183 33.28 16.28 16.40
CA LEU A 183 34.43 17.18 16.35
C LEU A 183 35.11 17.30 17.72
N PHE A 184 34.34 17.41 18.80
CA PHE A 184 34.87 17.45 20.16
C PHE A 184 35.52 16.13 20.59
N THR A 185 34.95 14.98 20.23
CA THR A 185 35.58 13.69 20.54
C THR A 185 36.86 13.46 19.74
N ARG A 186 36.97 14.01 18.51
CA ARG A 186 38.19 13.96 17.69
C ARG A 186 39.32 14.83 18.24
N GLN A 187 38.99 16.01 18.77
CA GLN A 187 39.98 16.93 19.38
C GLN A 187 40.56 16.38 20.71
N ARG A 188 39.78 15.60 21.49
CA ARG A 188 40.29 14.95 22.72
C ARG A 188 41.26 13.79 22.50
N GLN A 189 41.34 13.22 21.29
CA GLN A 189 42.26 12.12 20.97
C GLN A 189 43.64 12.58 20.49
N GLN A 190 43.88 13.89 20.33
CA GLN A 190 45.17 14.46 19.89
C GLN A 190 46.06 15.01 21.01
N SER A 191 45.66 14.90 22.28
CA SER A 191 46.58 15.20 23.39
C SER A 191 47.64 14.10 23.51
N VAL A 192 48.77 14.35 22.84
CA VAL A 192 50.01 13.55 22.82
C VAL A 192 50.47 13.25 24.25
N ILE A 193 50.48 11.98 24.63
CA ILE A 193 51.20 11.51 25.81
C ILE A 193 52.64 11.23 25.37
N ILE A 194 53.56 12.14 25.71
CA ILE A 194 55.00 11.90 25.57
C ILE A 194 55.46 11.10 26.80
N ILE A 195 55.74 9.81 26.63
CA ILE A 195 56.39 8.99 27.67
C ILE A 195 57.87 8.87 27.29
N PRO A 196 58.82 9.31 28.14
CA PRO A 196 60.24 9.13 27.86
C PRO A 196 60.63 7.67 28.06
N CYS A 197 61.31 7.10 27.07
CA CYS A 197 61.91 5.76 27.14
C CYS A 197 63.06 5.74 28.16
N HIS A 198 62.92 4.98 29.24
CA HIS A 198 64.08 4.44 29.95
C HIS A 198 63.85 3.04 30.52
N SER A 199 64.55 2.09 29.89
CA SER A 199 65.07 0.81 30.41
C SER A 199 64.14 -0.40 30.61
N PRO A 200 64.65 -1.63 30.39
CA PRO A 200 63.87 -2.83 30.08
C PRO A 200 63.72 -3.77 31.28
N ASN A 201 62.84 -4.77 31.08
CA ASN A 201 62.62 -5.98 31.88
C ASN A 201 61.39 -5.95 32.81
N LEU A 202 60.32 -6.60 32.34
CA LEU A 202 59.74 -7.84 32.88
C LEU A 202 58.23 -7.82 32.60
N PHE A 203 57.78 -8.56 31.58
CA PHE A 203 57.31 -9.96 31.68
C PHE A 203 55.82 -10.07 32.05
N ARG A 204 55.09 -10.79 31.16
CA ARG A 204 53.86 -11.57 31.39
C ARG A 204 52.48 -10.93 31.12
N LEU A 205 52.06 -11.08 29.85
CA LEU A 205 50.76 -11.58 29.31
C LEU A 205 49.52 -11.46 30.21
N LYS A 206 48.48 -10.68 29.88
CA LYS A 206 47.52 -10.76 28.75
C LYS A 206 46.60 -12.01 28.78
N GLN A 207 45.36 -11.79 29.22
CA GLN A 207 44.12 -12.52 28.87
C GLN A 207 43.06 -11.41 28.76
N GLN A 208 42.63 -10.94 27.60
CA GLN A 208 41.63 -11.42 26.63
C GLN A 208 41.48 -10.19 25.67
N THR A 209 41.36 -10.20 24.36
CA THR A 209 40.77 -11.11 23.37
C THR A 209 41.30 -10.69 21.98
N THR A 210 41.22 -11.61 21.03
CA THR A 210 41.27 -11.41 19.57
C THR A 210 42.65 -11.43 18.88
N MET A 211 42.77 -12.40 17.99
CA MET A 211 43.95 -12.98 17.35
C MET A 211 44.72 -12.01 16.43
N TYR A 212 46.05 -12.07 16.53
CA TYR A 212 46.95 -11.82 15.40
C TYR A 212 47.60 -13.16 15.02
N THR A 213 47.43 -13.59 13.78
CA THR A 213 48.27 -14.61 13.16
C THR A 213 49.58 -13.95 12.72
N ALA A 214 50.71 -14.46 13.18
CA ALA A 214 52.03 -14.14 12.65
C ALA A 214 52.58 -15.40 11.98
N LEU A 215 52.75 -15.35 10.66
CA LEU A 215 53.60 -16.30 9.93
C LEU A 215 54.44 -15.51 8.92
N SER A 216 55.74 -15.50 9.21
CA SER A 216 56.90 -15.64 8.32
C SER A 216 56.83 -15.10 6.89
N GLY A 217 57.86 -14.31 6.53
CA GLY A 217 58.25 -14.05 5.14
C GLY A 217 57.92 -12.64 4.69
N GLY A 218 58.95 -11.85 4.36
CA GLY A 218 58.80 -10.43 4.05
C GLY A 218 58.00 -10.13 2.78
N CYS A 219 57.41 -8.94 2.71
CA CYS A 219 57.67 -7.95 1.66
C CYS A 219 56.99 -6.61 1.96
N VAL A 220 57.62 -5.56 1.43
CA VAL A 220 57.20 -4.15 1.34
C VAL A 220 55.85 -4.02 0.61
N VAL A 221 54.98 -3.08 1.02
CA VAL A 221 54.23 -2.16 0.10
C VAL A 221 53.85 -0.87 0.85
N LEU A 222 54.04 0.22 0.13
CA LEU A 222 54.00 1.63 0.49
C LEU A 222 52.60 2.22 0.63
N ASP A 223 52.61 3.35 1.32
CA ASP A 223 51.69 4.49 1.30
C ASP A 223 50.79 4.63 0.06
N GLY A 224 49.52 4.98 0.28
CA GLY A 224 48.79 5.88 -0.64
C GLY A 224 47.64 5.33 -1.50
N LYS A 225 46.42 5.68 -1.05
CA LYS A 225 45.24 6.16 -1.82
C LYS A 225 44.35 5.22 -2.67
N ILE A 226 43.09 5.14 -2.20
CA ILE A 226 41.79 5.48 -2.85
C ILE A 226 41.44 4.96 -4.28
N SER A 227 40.19 4.48 -4.39
CA SER A 227 39.33 4.19 -5.57
C SER A 227 39.42 2.76 -6.11
N ALA A 228 38.34 2.05 -6.47
CA ALA A 228 36.93 2.41 -6.73
C ALA A 228 35.92 1.91 -5.68
#